data_AF-A0A963RGL5-F1
#
_entry.id   AF-A0A963RGL5-F1
#
_cell.length_a   1.000
_cell.length_b   1.000
_cell.length_c   1.000
_cell.angle_alpha   90.00
_cell.angle_beta   90.00
_cell.angle_gamma   90.00
#
_symmetry.space_group_name_H-M   'P 1'
#
loop_
_entity.id
_entity.type
_entity.pdbx_description
1 polymer ?
#
loop_
_entity_poly.entity_id
_entity_poly.type
_entity_poly.pdbx_seq_one_letter_code
_entity_poly.pdbx_strand_id
1 'polypeptide(L)' 'MTDPTHERMLAKAETLIEALPYFQRYAGKSFVVKYGGHAMGDPAAAEDFAEDVVLLKAVGI' A
#
# COMPACT_ATOMS: atom_id res chain seq x y z
N MET A 1 -24.62 16.31 -11.50
CA MET A 1 -24.52 15.28 -10.44
C MET A 1 -23.34 14.41 -10.84
N THR A 2 -22.19 14.60 -10.20
CA THR A 2 -20.98 13.81 -10.44
C THR A 2 -21.22 12.37 -10.03
N ASP A 3 -20.74 11.43 -10.84
CA ASP A 3 -20.83 9.99 -10.55
C ASP A 3 -20.05 9.69 -9.25
N PRO A 4 -20.64 9.00 -8.25
CA PRO A 4 -19.95 8.60 -7.02
C PRO A 4 -18.63 7.85 -7.27
N THR A 5 -18.52 7.15 -8.41
CA THR A 5 -17.29 6.47 -8.84
C THR A 5 -16.19 7.47 -9.16
N HIS A 6 -16.53 8.56 -9.86
CA HIS A 6 -15.58 9.59 -10.25
C HIS A 6 -14.98 10.29 -9.03
N GLU A 7 -15.80 10.61 -8.04
CA GLU A 7 -15.36 11.22 -6.78
C GLU A 7 -14.41 10.29 -6.00
N ARG A 8 -14.70 8.99 -5.93
CA ARG A 8 -13.81 8.00 -5.29
C ARG A 8 -12.47 7.86 -6.02
N MET A 9 -12.47 7.92 -7.36
CA MET A 9 -11.23 7.87 -8.14
C MET A 9 -10.37 9.12 -7.92
N LEU A 10 -10.98 10.30 -7.85
CA LEU A 10 -10.27 11.55 -7.53
C LEU A 10 -9.62 11.48 -6.15
N ALA A 11 -10.37 11.07 -5.11
CA ALA A 11 -9.83 10.92 -3.76
C ALA A 11 -8.66 9.91 -3.70
N LYS A 12 -8.75 8.80 -4.44
CA LYS A 12 -7.66 7.82 -4.53
C LYS A 12 -6.43 8.41 -5.23
N ALA A 13 -6.62 9.19 -6.29
CA ALA A 13 -5.52 9.85 -7.01
C ALA A 13 -4.82 10.87 -6.10
N GLU A 14 -5.57 11.68 -5.36
CA GLU A 14 -5.04 12.64 -4.37
C GLU A 14 -4.16 11.92 -3.33
N THR A 15 -4.67 10.82 -2.76
CA THR A 15 -3.91 10.00 -1.80
C THR A 15 -2.58 9.50 -2.38
N LEU A 16 -2.59 9.02 -3.64
CA LEU A 16 -1.39 8.52 -4.29
C LEU A 16 -0.38 9.63 -4.62
N ILE A 17 -0.85 10.83 -4.98
CA ILE A 17 0.00 11.99 -5.22
C ILE A 17 0.70 12.41 -3.93
N GLU A 18 -0.03 12.45 -2.81
CA GLU A 18 0.55 12.75 -1.49
C GLU A 18 1.56 11.70 -1.02
N ALA A 19 1.34 10.42 -1.38
CA ALA A 19 2.24 9.33 -1.07
C ALA A 19 3.50 9.28 -1.97
N LEU A 20 3.47 9.90 -3.15
CA LEU A 20 4.54 9.80 -4.16
C LEU A 20 5.95 10.16 -3.65
N PRO A 21 6.15 11.22 -2.84
CA PRO A 21 7.48 11.55 -2.31
C PRO A 21 8.06 10.43 -1.43
N TYR A 22 7.21 9.66 -0.74
CA TYR A 22 7.64 8.55 0.10
C TYR A 22 8.11 7.36 -0.76
N PHE A 23 7.39 7.03 -1.83
CA PHE A 23 7.80 5.99 -2.77
C PHE A 23 9.14 6.34 -3.42
N GLN A 24 9.28 7.58 -3.91
CA GLN A 24 10.52 8.04 -4.54
C GLN A 24 11.72 7.99 -3.60
N ARG A 25 11.54 8.33 -2.31
CA ARG A 25 12.60 8.30 -1.30
C ARG A 25 13.19 6.91 -1.10
N TYR A 26 12.37 5.87 -1.21
CA TYR A 26 12.73 4.50 -0.89
C TYR A 26 12.84 3.57 -2.10
N ALA A 27 12.55 4.06 -3.30
CA ALA A 27 12.69 3.31 -4.53
C ALA A 27 14.11 2.71 -4.67
N GLY A 28 14.17 1.42 -4.95
CA GLY A 28 15.41 0.65 -5.10
C GLY A 28 16.15 0.34 -3.80
N LYS A 29 15.60 0.68 -2.63
CA LYS A 29 16.15 0.29 -1.33
C LYS A 29 15.61 -1.09 -0.92
N SER A 30 16.37 -1.84 -0.14
CA SER A 30 15.92 -3.13 0.39
C SER A 30 15.28 -2.96 1.76
N PHE A 31 14.07 -3.49 1.91
CA PHE A 31 13.33 -3.52 3.17
C PHE A 31 13.30 -4.93 3.72
N VAL A 32 13.57 -5.08 5.02
CA VAL A 32 13.46 -6.35 5.74
C VAL A 32 12.32 -6.22 6.74
N VAL A 33 11.21 -6.90 6.47
CA VAL A 33 10.01 -6.88 7.31
C VAL A 33 9.91 -8.20 8.07
N LYS A 34 9.83 -8.14 9.39
CA LYS A 34 9.61 -9.31 10.22
C LYS A 34 8.12 -9.64 10.23
N TYR A 35 7.74 -10.73 9.58
CA TYR A 35 6.40 -11.29 9.67
C TYR A 35 6.33 -12.34 10.79
N GLY A 36 5.47 -12.13 11.79
CA GLY A 36 5.36 -13.04 12.93
C GLY A 36 4.53 -12.50 14.10
N GLY A 37 4.14 -13.36 15.04
CA GLY A 37 3.33 -12.99 16.21
C GLY A 37 1.82 -13.01 15.95
N HIS A 38 1.07 -12.09 16.58
CA HIS A 38 -0.40 -12.02 16.46
C HIS A 38 -0.91 -11.81 15.02
N ALA A 39 -0.09 -11.26 14.12
CA ALA A 39 -0.43 -11.09 12.71
C ALA A 39 -0.51 -12.40 11.90
N MET A 40 -0.09 -13.54 12.48
CA MET A 40 -0.18 -14.85 11.84
C MET A 40 -1.38 -15.69 12.33
N GLY A 41 -2.09 -15.24 13.36
CA GLY A 41 -3.23 -15.98 13.94
C GLY A 41 -4.56 -15.72 13.23
N ASP A 42 -4.65 -14.62 12.47
CA ASP A 42 -5.83 -14.21 11.74
C ASP A 42 -5.54 -14.26 10.22
N PRO A 43 -6.26 -15.11 9.46
CA PRO A 43 -6.11 -15.18 8.01
C PRO A 43 -6.34 -13.85 7.29
N ALA A 44 -7.26 -13.00 7.77
CA ALA A 44 -7.53 -11.71 7.14
C ALA A 44 -6.33 -10.76 7.31
N ALA A 45 -5.75 -10.71 8.51
CA ALA A 45 -4.54 -9.93 8.77
C ALA A 45 -3.32 -10.42 7.95
N ALA A 46 -3.27 -11.73 7.65
CA ALA A 46 -2.23 -12.30 6.80
C ALA A 46 -2.41 -11.89 5.33
N GLU A 47 -3.64 -11.80 4.85
CA GLU A 47 -3.98 -11.32 3.49
C GLU A 47 -3.66 -9.83 3.35
N ASP A 48 -4.11 -8.99 4.29
CA ASP A 48 -3.79 -7.56 4.32
C ASP A 48 -2.26 -7.32 4.30
N PHE A 49 -1.52 -8.06 5.12
CA PHE A 49 -0.05 -7.99 5.14
C PHE A 49 0.57 -8.38 3.80
N ALA A 50 0.04 -9.41 3.14
CA ALA A 50 0.52 -9.83 1.83
C ALA A 50 0.25 -8.76 0.76
N GLU A 51 -0.94 -8.14 0.77
CA GLU A 51 -1.28 -7.03 -0.13
C GLU A 51 -0.33 -5.84 0.05
N ASP A 52 -0.01 -5.48 1.30
CA ASP A 52 0.94 -4.40 1.60
C ASP A 52 2.34 -4.70 1.06
N VAL A 53 2.84 -5.93 1.24
CA VAL A 53 4.15 -6.34 0.71
C VAL A 53 4.15 -6.30 -0.83
N VAL A 54 3.06 -6.70 -1.47
CA VAL A 54 2.91 -6.62 -2.93
C VAL A 54 2.87 -5.17 -3.40
N LEU A 55 2.18 -4.28 -2.67
CA LEU A 55 2.17 -2.85 -2.96
C LEU A 55 3.57 -2.25 -2.88
N LEU A 56 4.31 -2.53 -1.81
CA LEU A 56 5.71 -2.09 -1.66
C LEU A 56 6.55 -2.53 -2.86
N LYS A 57 6.40 -3.79 -3.28
CA LYS A 57 7.10 -4.31 -4.46
C LYS A 57 6.71 -3.58 -5.74
N ALA A 58 5.42 -3.29 -5.92
CA ALA A 58 4.91 -2.61 -7.12
C ALA A 58 5.41 -1.17 -7.24
N VAL A 59 5.64 -0.48 -6.11
CA VAL A 59 6.19 0.89 -6.09
C VAL A 59 7.73 0.94 -6.07
N GLY A 60 8.38 -0.21 -6.27
CA GLY A 60 9.83 -0.31 -6.42
C GLY A 60 10.60 -0.37 -5.10
N ILE A 61 9.96 -0.77 -4.02
CA ILE A 61 10.55 -1.04 -2.70
C ILE A 61 10.81 -2.55 -2.53
#